data_AF-A0A089MAY7-F1
#
_entry.id   AF-A0A089MAY7-F1
#
_cell.length_a   1.000
_cell.length_b   1.000
_cell.length_c   1.000
_cell.angle_alpha   90.00
_cell.angle_beta   90.00
_cell.angle_gamma   90.00
#
_symmetry.space_group_name_H-M   'P 1'
#
loop_
_entity.id
_entity.type
_entity.pdbx_description
1 polymer ?
#
loop_
_entity_poly.entity_id
_entity_poly.type
_entity_poly.pdbx_seq_one_letter_code
_entity_poly.pdbx_strand_id
1 'polypeptide(L)'
;MDELAKSILSFLIKENEKGESWSPLNDEASEKRFEAPWTRIMVRLRMMQAGGLITIQALNSDDEPSDVGIKLTEKGKNFSI
;
A
#
# COMPACT_ATOMS: atom_id res chain seq x y z
N MET A 1 -5.18 15.39 0.19
CA MET A 1 -4.64 14.14 -0.38
C MET A 1 -5.15 14.03 -1.80
N ASP A 2 -4.31 13.72 -2.79
CA ASP A 2 -4.72 13.55 -4.20
C ASP A 2 -5.43 12.21 -4.46
N GLU A 3 -6.14 12.11 -5.59
CA GLU A 3 -7.01 10.97 -5.92
C GLU A 3 -6.30 9.61 -5.95
N LEU A 4 -5.05 9.56 -6.45
CA LEU A 4 -4.26 8.33 -6.42
C LEU A 4 -4.01 7.85 -4.99
N ALA A 5 -3.64 8.77 -4.10
CA ALA A 5 -3.42 8.43 -2.69
C ALA A 5 -4.72 8.03 -1.99
N LYS A 6 -5.86 8.65 -2.31
CA LYS A 6 -7.17 8.22 -1.80
C LYS A 6 -7.52 6.81 -2.27
N SER A 7 -7.31 6.52 -3.55
CA SER A 7 -7.60 5.21 -4.15
C SER A 7 -6.76 4.10 -3.52
N ILE A 8 -5.44 4.32 -3.38
CA ILE A 8 -4.53 3.39 -2.70
C ILE A 8 -4.96 3.17 -1.25
N LEU A 9 -5.25 4.23 -0.49
CA LEU A 9 -5.61 4.10 0.92
C LEU A 9 -6.96 3.41 1.11
N SER A 10 -7.97 3.73 0.28
CA SER A 10 -9.27 3.06 0.30
C SER A 10 -9.15 1.57 0.00
N PHE A 11 -8.30 1.20 -0.95
CA PHE A 11 -7.99 -0.20 -1.24
C PHE A 11 -7.36 -0.90 -0.03
N LEU A 12 -6.32 -0.31 0.58
CA LEU A 12 -5.65 -0.89 1.75
C LEU A 12 -6.60 -1.06 2.95
N ILE A 13 -7.56 -0.15 3.15
CA ILE A 13 -8.59 -0.26 4.20
C ILE A 13 -9.45 -1.51 3.96
N LYS A 14 -9.92 -1.72 2.74
CA LYS A 14 -10.73 -2.88 2.37
C LYS A 14 -9.98 -4.20 2.52
N GLU A 15 -8.70 -4.26 2.15
CA GLU A 15 -7.89 -5.48 2.32
C GLU A 15 -7.63 -5.77 3.80
N ASN A 16 -7.40 -4.74 4.61
CA ASN A 16 -7.24 -4.90 6.06
C ASN A 16 -8.53 -5.38 6.74
N GLU A 17 -9.73 -4.97 6.28
CA GLU A 17 -11.02 -5.49 6.78
C GLU A 17 -11.20 -6.99 6.53
N LYS A 18 -10.55 -7.52 5.49
CA LYS A 18 -10.51 -8.97 5.21
C LYS A 18 -9.44 -9.71 6.02
N GLY A 19 -8.62 -8.98 6.79
CA GLY A 19 -7.48 -9.54 7.52
C GLY A 19 -6.26 -9.83 6.65
N GLU A 20 -6.24 -9.34 5.41
CA GLU A 20 -5.18 -9.62 4.44
C GLU A 20 -4.13 -8.51 4.44
N SER A 21 -2.84 -8.90 4.42
CA SER A 21 -1.75 -7.96 4.14
C SER A 21 -1.55 -7.87 2.64
N TRP A 22 -1.57 -6.65 2.09
CA TRP A 22 -1.33 -6.44 0.68
C TRP A 22 0.17 -6.35 0.38
N SER A 23 0.61 -7.07 -0.65
CA SER A 23 1.97 -6.94 -1.19
C SER A 23 1.90 -6.38 -2.61
N PRO A 24 2.69 -5.34 -2.94
CA PRO A 24 2.72 -4.76 -4.26
C PRO A 24 3.50 -5.59 -5.29
N LEU A 25 3.93 -6.82 -4.96
CA LEU A 25 4.87 -7.69 -5.69
C LEU A 25 4.70 -7.86 -7.21
N ASN A 26 3.60 -7.38 -7.76
CA ASN A 26 3.41 -7.25 -9.20
C ASN A 26 3.15 -5.78 -9.58
N ASP A 27 4.23 -5.09 -9.93
CA ASP A 27 4.22 -3.73 -10.48
C ASP A 27 3.10 -3.57 -11.53
N GLU A 28 2.90 -4.53 -12.44
CA GLU A 28 1.88 -4.46 -13.49
C GLU A 28 0.43 -4.56 -12.98
N ALA A 29 0.15 -5.34 -11.94
CA ALA A 29 -1.21 -5.44 -11.39
C ALA A 29 -1.56 -4.21 -10.54
N SER A 30 -0.57 -3.68 -9.83
CA SER A 30 -0.69 -2.40 -9.11
C SER A 30 -0.92 -1.25 -10.09
N GLU A 31 -0.14 -1.19 -11.18
CA GLU A 31 -0.28 -0.18 -12.23
C GLU A 31 -1.66 -0.24 -12.90
N LYS A 32 -2.15 -1.43 -13.24
CA LYS A 32 -3.50 -1.64 -13.79
C LYS A 32 -4.59 -1.25 -12.81
N ARG A 33 -4.45 -1.62 -11.53
CA ARG A 33 -5.47 -1.36 -10.50
C ARG A 33 -5.66 0.13 -10.22
N PHE A 34 -4.57 0.87 -10.16
CA PHE A 34 -4.59 2.29 -9.80
C PHE A 34 -4.50 3.22 -11.01
N GLU A 35 -4.45 2.66 -12.22
CA GLU A 35 -4.31 3.39 -13.49
C GLU A 35 -3.18 4.42 -13.43
N ALA A 36 -2.07 4.04 -12.79
CA ALA A 36 -0.95 4.92 -12.51
C ALA A 36 0.38 4.17 -12.57
N PRO A 37 1.46 4.78 -13.09
CA PRO A 37 2.79 4.15 -13.10
C PRO A 37 3.26 3.74 -11.71
N TRP A 38 4.02 2.65 -11.63
CA TRP A 38 4.54 2.07 -10.39
C TRP A 38 5.33 3.09 -9.57
N THR A 39 6.12 3.92 -10.24
CA THR A 39 6.88 5.01 -9.61
C THR A 39 5.98 6.00 -8.88
N ARG A 40 4.81 6.35 -9.44
CA ARG A 40 3.83 7.23 -8.77
C ARG A 40 3.17 6.54 -7.59
N ILE A 41 2.82 5.25 -7.72
CA ILE A 41 2.25 4.44 -6.64
C ILE A 41 3.23 4.40 -5.46
N MET A 42 4.49 4.09 -5.73
CA MET A 42 5.56 4.04 -4.72
C MET A 42 5.80 5.37 -4.02
N VAL A 43 5.77 6.49 -4.75
CA VAL A 43 5.86 7.82 -4.14
C VAL A 43 4.72 8.06 -3.15
N ARG A 44 3.48 7.67 -3.50
CA ARG A 44 2.34 7.82 -2.60
C ARG A 44 2.42 6.90 -1.38
N LEU A 45 2.83 5.65 -1.55
CA LEU A 45 3.07 4.73 -0.45
C LEU A 45 4.11 5.29 0.54
N ARG A 46 5.23 5.81 0.03
CA ARG A 46 6.25 6.46 0.90
C ARG A 46 5.69 7.69 1.63
N MET A 47 4.88 8.52 0.96
CA MET A 47 4.23 9.66 1.61
C MET A 47 3.25 9.23 2.71
N MET A 48 2.48 8.17 2.50
CA MET A 48 1.57 7.62 3.51
C MET A 48 2.34 7.02 4.69
N GLN A 49 3.47 6.36 4.42
CA GLN A 49 4.36 5.85 5.47
C GLN A 49 4.92 7.00 6.31
N ALA A 50 5.43 8.04 5.67
CA ALA A 50 5.91 9.24 6.36
C ALA A 50 4.79 9.94 7.16
N GLY A 51 3.56 9.92 6.65
CA GLY A 51 2.37 10.42 7.33
C GLY A 51 1.86 9.53 8.48
N GLY A 52 2.48 8.36 8.68
CA GLY A 52 2.12 7.39 9.70
C GLY A 52 0.77 6.71 9.44
N LEU A 53 0.33 6.61 8.18
CA LEU A 53 -0.92 5.92 7.81
C LEU A 53 -0.66 4.42 7.59
N ILE A 54 0.47 4.08 6.99
CA ILE A 54 0.87 2.71 6.69
C ILE A 54 2.25 2.39 7.25
N THR A 55 2.53 1.11 7.40
CA THR A 55 3.87 0.57 7.61
C THR A 55 4.20 -0.35 6.45
N ILE A 56 5.40 -0.17 5.88
CA ILE A 56 5.96 -1.04 4.85
C ILE A 56 6.96 -1.97 5.55
N GLN A 57 6.71 -3.28 5.49
CA GLN A 57 7.54 -4.32 6.08
C GLN A 57 8.16 -5.15 4.96
N ALA A 58 9.48 -5.34 4.98
CA ALA A 58 10.08 -6.39 4.16
C ALA A 58 9.65 -7.74 4.73
N LEU A 59 8.96 -8.53 3.92
CA LEU A 59 8.73 -9.94 4.14
C LEU A 59 10.03 -10.62 3.70
N ASN A 60 10.82 -11.06 4.68
CA ASN A 60 11.96 -11.91 4.40
C ASN A 60 11.41 -13.27 3.95
N SER A 61 11.40 -13.46 2.63
CA SER A 61 11.37 -14.78 2.01
C SER A 61 12.83 -15.16 1.74
N ASP A 62 13.28 -16.27 2.29
CA ASP A 62 14.66 -16.74 2.12
C ASP A 62 15.01 -17.09 0.65
N ASP A 63 14.02 -17.12 -0.26
CA ASP A 63 14.19 -17.59 -1.64
C ASP A 63 13.66 -16.64 -2.75
N GLU A 64 13.07 -15.48 -2.43
CA GLU A 64 12.56 -14.53 -3.44
C GLU A 64 12.95 -13.08 -3.13
N PRO A 65 13.08 -12.21 -4.15
CA PRO A 65 13.48 -10.80 -3.96
C PRO A 65 12.47 -10.06 -3.09
N SER A 66 12.74 -10.07 -1.78
CA SER A 66 12.14 -9.25 -0.71
C SER A 66 10.71 -8.77 -1.01
N ASP A 67 9.76 -9.68 -0.85
CA ASP A 67 8.34 -9.37 -0.76
C ASP A 67 8.13 -8.18 0.19
N VAL A 68 7.30 -7.19 -0.17
CA VAL A 68 7.07 -6.01 0.69
C VAL A 68 5.63 -6.01 1.17
N GLY A 69 5.39 -6.33 2.43
CA GLY A 69 4.05 -6.27 3.02
C GLY A 69 3.68 -4.84 3.42
N ILE A 70 2.48 -4.40 3.05
CA ILE A 70 1.88 -3.13 3.50
C ILE A 70 0.80 -3.42 4.52
N LYS A 71 0.88 -2.75 5.68
CA LYS A 71 -0.12 -2.80 6.74
C LYS A 71 -0.59 -1.40 7.10
N LEU A 72 -1.87 -1.28 7.44
CA LEU A 72 -2.42 -0.04 8.00
C LEU A 72 -2.08 0.09 9.48
N THR A 73 -1.68 1.29 9.87
CA THR A 73 -1.62 1.70 11.28
C THR A 73 -3.03 1.98 11.80
N GLU A 74 -3.20 2.15 13.12
CA GLU A 74 -4.47 2.60 13.70
C GLU A 74 -4.95 3.94 13.10
N LYS A 75 -4.00 4.86 12.85
CA LYS A 75 -4.29 6.14 12.18
C LYS A 75 -4.78 5.94 10.75
N GLY A 76 -4.18 5.01 10.01
CA GLY A 76 -4.59 4.67 8.65
C GLY A 76 -5.98 4.05 8.59
N LYS A 77 -6.31 3.17 9.53
CA LYS A 77 -7.63 2.53 9.64
C LYS A 77 -8.75 3.53 9.92
N ASN A 78 -8.45 4.54 10.75
CA ASN A 78 -9.41 5.58 11.13
C ASN A 78 -9.40 6.78 10.19
N PHE A 79 -8.65 6.73 9.09
CA PHE A 79 -8.54 7.86 8.17
C PHE A 79 -9.82 7.96 7.33
N SER A 80 -10.56 9.07 7.48
CA SER A 80 -11.72 9.38 6.65
C SER A 80 -11.28 9.98 5.32
N ILE A 81 -11.74 9.40 4.19
CA ILE A 81 -11.42 9.79 2.82
C ILE A 81 -12.64 10.39 2.14
#